data_AF-A0A7W8ETY5-F1
#
_entry.id   AF-A0A7W8ETY5-F1
#
_cell.length_a   1.000
_cell.length_b   1.000
_cell.length_c   1.000
_cell.angle_alpha   90.00
_cell.angle_beta   90.00
_cell.angle_gamma   90.00
#
_symmetry.space_group_name_H-M   'P 1'
#
loop_
_entity.id
_entity.type
_entity.pdbx_description
1 polymer ?
#
loop_
_entity_poly.entity_id
_entity_poly.type
_entity_poly.pdbx_seq_one_letter_code
_entity_poly.pdbx_strand_id
1 'polypeptide(L)'
;MGQHHPGECSCPECRTRARLAAPTLYGFIGRRAGEPETAQQVFAWCPWCANWHRHGDRTNQPGDVLHRSPHCATGTPGPYEETGYLIAVTNIPLSEVWGQMRRSSDAQRLAIGDGRVTPAIERLRAQLLPILRPQHHGGRT
;
A
#
# COMPACT_ATOMS: atom_id res chain seq x y z
N MET A 1 14.87 -26.93 18.27
CA MET A 1 14.08 -26.44 17.11
C MET A 1 13.83 -24.96 17.36
N GLY A 2 14.44 -24.06 16.59
CA GLY A 2 14.27 -22.62 16.78
C GLY A 2 12.84 -22.20 16.43
N GLN A 3 12.28 -21.26 17.18
CA GLN A 3 10.97 -20.70 16.86
C GLN A 3 11.06 -19.95 15.53
N HIS A 4 10.20 -20.34 14.60
CA HIS A 4 10.14 -19.80 13.25
C HIS A 4 9.06 -18.72 13.21
N HIS A 5 9.46 -17.45 13.24
CA HIS A 5 8.55 -16.31 13.16
C HIS A 5 8.38 -15.87 11.70
N PRO A 6 7.13 -15.65 11.21
CA PRO A 6 6.88 -14.98 9.95
C PRO A 6 7.63 -13.64 9.90
N GLY A 7 8.18 -13.24 8.75
CA GLY A 7 8.90 -11.96 8.60
C GLY A 7 10.36 -11.94 9.04
N GLU A 8 10.69 -12.66 10.11
CA GLU A 8 12.06 -12.73 10.63
C GLU A 8 12.88 -13.88 10.01
N CYS A 9 12.18 -14.88 9.46
CA CYS A 9 12.78 -16.06 8.85
C CYS A 9 12.42 -16.17 7.36
N SER A 10 13.43 -16.36 6.50
CA SER A 10 13.28 -16.44 5.04
C SER A 10 13.05 -17.86 4.50
N CYS A 11 12.85 -18.86 5.37
CA CYS A 11 12.56 -20.22 4.91
C CYS A 11 11.22 -20.27 4.14
N PRO A 12 11.01 -21.26 3.25
CA PRO A 12 9.79 -21.35 2.43
C PRO A 12 8.49 -21.35 3.24
N GLU A 13 8.50 -22.01 4.40
CA GLU A 13 7.34 -22.10 5.28
C GLU A 13 6.99 -20.74 5.91
N CYS A 14 7.98 -20.05 6.48
CA CYS A 14 7.77 -18.72 7.05
C CYS A 14 7.32 -17.70 5.99
N ARG A 15 7.89 -17.76 4.78
CA ARG A 15 7.44 -16.92 3.65
C ARG A 15 5.99 -17.20 3.26
N THR A 16 5.58 -18.47 3.24
CA THR A 16 4.20 -18.87 2.94
C THR A 16 3.25 -18.37 4.03
N ARG A 17 3.59 -18.56 5.31
CA ARG A 17 2.79 -18.08 6.45
C ARG A 17 2.66 -16.55 6.44
N ALA A 18 3.77 -15.84 6.25
CA ALA A 18 3.78 -14.39 6.12
C ALA A 18 2.84 -13.92 4.99
N ARG A 19 2.91 -14.56 3.82
CA ARG A 19 2.05 -14.25 2.67
C ARG A 19 0.56 -14.49 2.97
N LEU A 20 0.22 -15.56 3.69
CA LEU A 20 -1.17 -15.89 4.05
C LEU A 20 -1.75 -14.92 5.10
N ALA A 21 -0.91 -14.42 5.99
CA ALA A 21 -1.31 -13.45 7.02
C ALA A 21 -1.25 -11.99 6.54
N ALA A 22 -0.64 -11.74 5.38
CA ALA A 22 -0.42 -10.40 4.86
C ALA A 22 -1.75 -9.70 4.49
N PRO A 23 -1.98 -8.46 4.95
CA PRO A 23 -3.13 -7.69 4.53
C PRO A 23 -3.08 -7.39 3.02
N THR A 24 -4.23 -7.25 2.38
CA THR A 24 -4.32 -6.93 0.94
C THR A 24 -4.57 -5.44 0.73
N LEU A 25 -3.75 -4.84 -0.12
CA LEU A 25 -3.90 -3.48 -0.64
C LEU A 25 -4.27 -3.54 -2.13
N TYR A 26 -4.86 -2.45 -2.64
CA TYR A 26 -5.13 -2.30 -4.07
C TYR A 26 -3.94 -1.69 -4.79
N GLY A 27 -3.55 -2.30 -5.90
CA GLY A 27 -2.53 -1.81 -6.82
C GLY A 27 -3.14 -1.20 -8.07
N PHE A 28 -2.54 -0.12 -8.55
CA PHE A 28 -2.99 0.62 -9.72
C PHE A 28 -1.83 0.78 -10.69
N ILE A 29 -2.05 0.42 -11.95
CA ILE A 29 -1.01 0.50 -12.96
C ILE A 29 -0.98 1.93 -13.51
N GLY A 30 0.22 2.52 -13.58
CA GLY A 30 0.42 3.80 -14.26
C GLY A 30 1.82 4.36 -14.06
N ARG A 31 1.99 5.66 -14.30
CA ARG A 31 3.25 6.39 -14.15
C ARG A 31 3.00 7.73 -13.46
N ARG A 32 4.04 8.32 -12.89
CA ARG A 32 3.93 9.70 -12.40
C ARG A 32 3.94 10.67 -13.58
N ALA A 33 3.29 11.82 -13.40
CA ALA A 33 3.36 12.90 -14.36
C ALA A 33 4.83 13.29 -14.64
N GLY A 34 5.18 13.42 -15.92
CA GLY A 34 6.55 13.74 -16.36
C GLY A 34 7.49 12.54 -16.53
N GLU A 35 7.10 11.32 -16.11
CA GLU A 35 7.91 10.12 -16.38
C GLU A 35 7.64 9.57 -17.80
N PRO A 36 8.58 8.86 -18.46
CA PRO A 36 8.31 8.24 -19.76
C PRO A 36 7.25 7.13 -19.64
N GLU A 37 6.61 6.74 -20.75
CA GLU A 37 5.66 5.60 -20.76
C GLU A 37 6.32 4.30 -20.27
N THR A 38 7.61 4.18 -20.51
CA THR A 38 8.42 3.08 -20.02
C THR A 38 8.57 3.05 -18.49
N ALA A 39 8.10 4.05 -17.77
CA ALA A 39 8.11 4.07 -16.32
C ALA A 39 6.87 3.43 -15.67
N GLN A 40 5.95 2.85 -16.47
CA GLN A 40 4.73 2.22 -15.97
C GLN A 40 5.02 1.16 -14.89
N GLN A 41 4.37 1.30 -13.75
CA GLN A 41 4.56 0.46 -12.56
C GLN A 41 3.25 0.31 -11.79
N VAL A 42 3.25 -0.62 -10.83
CA VAL A 42 2.14 -0.79 -9.88
C VAL A 42 2.37 0.17 -8.72
N PHE A 43 1.35 0.98 -8.41
CA PHE A 43 1.34 1.83 -7.24
C PHE A 43 0.28 1.35 -6.26
N ALA A 44 0.64 1.20 -5.00
CA ALA A 44 -0.28 0.82 -3.93
C ALA A 44 -0.38 1.95 -2.91
N TRP A 45 -1.61 2.32 -2.54
CA TRP A 45 -1.81 3.26 -1.43
C TRP A 45 -1.53 2.54 -0.12
N CYS A 46 -0.58 3.05 0.67
CA CYS A 46 -0.26 2.54 1.99
C CYS A 46 -0.94 3.42 3.04
N PRO A 47 -1.97 2.92 3.76
CA PRO A 47 -2.63 3.68 4.82
C PRO A 47 -1.66 4.05 5.94
N TRP A 48 -0.71 3.18 6.29
CA TRP A 48 0.20 3.39 7.42
C TRP A 48 1.05 4.66 7.31
N CYS A 49 1.70 4.86 6.15
CA CYS A 49 2.50 6.05 5.88
C CYS A 49 1.71 7.17 5.18
N ALA A 50 0.42 6.91 4.86
CA ALA A 50 -0.43 7.77 4.06
C ALA A 50 0.25 8.26 2.78
N ASN A 51 0.83 7.33 2.01
CA ASN A 51 1.53 7.62 0.78
C ASN A 51 1.45 6.47 -0.23
N TRP A 52 1.77 6.77 -1.49
CA TRP A 52 1.84 5.79 -2.56
C TRP A 52 3.19 5.08 -2.58
N HIS A 53 3.16 3.76 -2.51
CA HIS A 53 4.32 2.91 -2.73
C HIS A 53 4.38 2.48 -4.18
N ARG A 54 5.60 2.47 -4.73
CA ARG A 54 5.89 2.15 -6.13
C ARG A 54 6.53 0.76 -6.21
N HIS A 55 6.00 -0.11 -7.06
CA HIS A 55 6.44 -1.49 -7.24
C HIS A 55 6.61 -1.83 -8.73
N GLY A 56 7.81 -2.27 -9.11
CA GLY A 56 8.18 -2.66 -10.47
C GLY A 56 8.25 -4.18 -10.63
N ASP A 57 7.91 -4.69 -11.81
CA ASP A 57 8.86 -5.13 -12.83
C ASP A 57 8.33 -5.01 -14.28
N ARG A 58 7.32 -4.16 -14.52
CA ARG A 58 6.70 -3.84 -15.83
C ARG A 58 5.97 -4.99 -16.53
N THR A 59 5.93 -6.18 -15.93
CA THR A 59 5.19 -7.34 -16.45
C THR A 59 3.83 -7.52 -15.79
N ASN A 60 3.59 -6.85 -14.65
CA ASN A 60 2.34 -6.97 -13.89
C ASN A 60 1.12 -6.53 -14.70
N GLN A 61 0.05 -7.30 -14.58
CA GLN A 61 -1.24 -7.12 -15.25
C GLN A 61 -2.37 -6.96 -14.24
N PRO A 62 -3.50 -6.35 -14.63
CA PRO A 62 -4.73 -6.43 -13.85
C PRO A 62 -5.09 -7.89 -13.52
N GLY A 63 -5.40 -8.15 -12.25
CA GLY A 63 -5.68 -9.49 -11.72
C GLY A 63 -4.49 -10.14 -10.98
N ASP A 64 -3.27 -9.63 -11.16
CA ASP A 64 -2.11 -10.16 -10.44
C ASP A 64 -2.19 -9.88 -8.93
N VAL A 65 -1.60 -10.77 -8.14
CA VAL A 65 -1.44 -10.62 -6.69
C VAL A 65 0.04 -10.66 -6.32
N LEU A 66 0.58 -9.50 -5.93
CA LEU A 66 2.00 -9.34 -5.63
C LEU A 66 2.24 -9.31 -4.13
N HIS A 67 3.06 -10.20 -3.59
CA HIS A 67 3.51 -10.09 -2.21
C HIS A 67 4.73 -9.16 -2.14
N ARG A 68 4.69 -8.15 -1.27
CA ARG A 68 5.73 -7.13 -1.12
C ARG A 68 5.88 -6.76 0.36
N SER A 69 7.11 -6.56 0.84
CA SER A 69 7.34 -5.83 2.09
C SER A 69 7.41 -4.33 1.79
N PRO A 70 6.71 -3.47 2.55
CA PRO A 70 6.87 -2.03 2.40
C PRO A 70 8.18 -1.62 3.02
N HIS A 71 8.95 -0.85 2.27
CA HIS A 71 9.87 0.09 2.87
C HIS A 71 9.12 1.41 3.02
N CYS A 72 8.34 1.55 4.09
CA CYS A 72 7.82 2.88 4.45
C CYS A 72 9.04 3.76 4.70
N ALA A 73 9.19 4.85 3.95
CA ALA A 73 10.33 5.78 4.09
C ALA A 73 10.28 6.61 5.39
N THR A 74 9.66 6.07 6.44
CA THR A 74 9.48 6.68 7.75
C THR A 74 10.49 6.14 8.76
N GLY A 75 11.14 5.01 8.52
CA GLY A 75 12.22 4.51 9.40
C GLY A 75 11.74 3.84 10.70
N THR A 76 10.43 3.84 10.97
CA THR A 76 9.80 3.02 12.03
C THR A 76 9.19 1.75 11.45
N PRO A 77 9.26 0.64 12.21
CA PRO A 77 8.38 -0.51 12.07
C PRO A 77 6.94 -0.13 11.76
N GLY A 78 6.43 -0.61 10.63
CA GLY A 78 5.01 -0.52 10.29
C GLY A 78 4.31 -1.86 10.51
N PRO A 79 2.96 -1.89 10.46
CA PRO A 79 2.16 -3.11 10.66
C PRO A 79 2.39 -4.20 9.59
N TYR A 80 3.26 -3.92 8.61
CA TYR A 80 3.59 -4.77 7.49
C TYR A 80 5.04 -5.24 7.53
N GLU A 81 5.82 -4.89 8.55
CA GLU A 81 7.24 -5.27 8.63
C GLU A 81 7.39 -6.79 8.73
N GLU A 82 6.54 -7.43 9.54
CA GLU A 82 6.54 -8.88 9.74
C GLU A 82 5.99 -9.62 8.51
N THR A 83 4.81 -9.25 8.02
CA THR A 83 4.12 -10.06 7.01
C THR A 83 4.21 -9.51 5.59
N GLY A 84 4.65 -8.27 5.42
CA GLY A 84 4.45 -7.51 4.19
C GLY A 84 2.98 -7.19 3.94
N TYR A 85 2.62 -7.02 2.68
CA TYR A 85 1.24 -6.94 2.20
C TYR A 85 1.14 -7.60 0.82
N LEU A 86 -0.08 -8.00 0.47
CA LEU A 86 -0.45 -8.36 -0.88
C LEU A 86 -0.91 -7.11 -1.63
N ILE A 87 -0.60 -7.04 -2.92
CA ILE A 87 -1.12 -6.01 -3.83
C ILE A 87 -2.00 -6.72 -4.85
N ALA A 88 -3.31 -6.54 -4.75
CA ALA A 88 -4.24 -6.94 -5.79
C ALA A 88 -4.25 -5.88 -6.89
N VAL A 89 -3.67 -6.20 -8.04
CA VAL A 89 -3.54 -5.26 -9.17
C VAL A 89 -4.89 -5.10 -9.84
N THR A 90 -5.41 -3.88 -9.82
CA THR A 90 -6.71 -3.53 -10.39
C THR A 90 -6.61 -3.22 -11.88
N ASN A 91 -7.75 -3.22 -12.56
CA ASN A 91 -7.89 -2.69 -13.92
C ASN A 91 -8.08 -1.16 -13.95
N ILE A 92 -8.04 -0.50 -12.79
CA ILE A 92 -8.27 0.94 -12.65
C ILE A 92 -6.93 1.67 -12.87
N PRO A 93 -6.85 2.63 -13.81
CA PRO A 93 -5.64 3.39 -14.04
C PRO A 93 -5.23 4.22 -12.82
N LEU A 94 -3.91 4.32 -12.58
CA LEU A 94 -3.36 5.17 -11.51
C LEU A 94 -3.87 6.61 -11.58
N SER A 95 -4.00 7.16 -12.79
CA SER A 95 -4.43 8.54 -13.02
C SER A 95 -5.81 8.84 -12.45
N GLU A 96 -6.69 7.83 -12.35
CA GLU A 96 -8.02 8.01 -11.79
C GLU A 96 -7.96 8.20 -10.28
N VAL A 97 -7.02 7.56 -9.58
CA VAL A 97 -7.00 7.54 -8.10
C VAL A 97 -5.91 8.42 -7.47
N TRP A 98 -4.83 8.73 -8.20
CA TRP A 98 -3.63 9.38 -7.65
C TRP A 98 -3.92 10.70 -6.93
N GLY A 99 -4.76 11.54 -7.54
CA GLY A 99 -5.12 12.86 -7.01
C GLY A 99 -6.21 12.83 -5.93
N GLN A 100 -6.84 11.68 -5.69
CA GLN A 100 -7.96 11.56 -4.76
C GLN A 100 -7.53 11.30 -3.31
N MET A 101 -6.28 10.89 -3.11
CA MET A 101 -5.72 10.57 -1.80
C MET A 101 -4.81 11.70 -1.31
N ARG A 102 -5.08 12.21 -0.12
CA ARG A 102 -4.22 13.19 0.56
C ARG A 102 -2.99 12.48 1.11
N ARG A 103 -1.81 12.91 0.66
CA ARG A 103 -0.54 12.38 1.14
C ARG A 103 -0.12 13.06 2.45
N SER A 104 0.63 12.34 3.27
CA SER A 104 1.38 12.92 4.38
C SER A 104 2.34 14.01 3.88
N SER A 105 2.41 15.15 4.58
CA SER A 105 3.47 16.15 4.40
C SER A 105 4.80 15.65 4.97
N ASP A 106 5.89 16.38 4.71
CA ASP A 106 7.24 16.04 5.23
C ASP A 106 7.28 15.99 6.75
N ALA A 107 6.68 16.98 7.41
CA ALA A 107 6.56 17.00 8.88
C ALA A 107 5.74 15.80 9.40
N GLN A 108 4.69 15.39 8.67
CA GLN A 108 3.91 14.21 9.04
C GLN A 108 4.68 12.91 8.79
N ARG A 109 5.48 12.82 7.72
CA ARG A 109 6.36 11.66 7.47
C ARG A 109 7.40 11.50 8.57
N LEU A 110 8.03 12.60 8.99
CA LEU A 110 8.96 12.62 10.13
C LEU A 110 8.25 12.20 11.42
N ALA A 111 7.07 12.75 11.71
CA ALA A 111 6.31 12.37 12.91
C ALA A 111 5.88 10.89 12.90
N ILE A 112 5.42 10.37 11.76
CA ILE A 112 5.13 8.93 11.59
C ILE A 112 6.42 8.13 11.82
N GLY A 113 7.55 8.62 11.31
CA GLY A 113 8.86 8.03 11.47
C GLY A 113 9.35 7.91 12.90
N ASP A 114 9.05 8.91 13.71
CA ASP A 114 9.27 8.90 15.15
C ASP A 114 8.25 8.02 15.92
N GLY A 115 7.34 7.34 15.22
CA GLY A 115 6.27 6.54 15.84
C GLY A 115 5.13 7.37 16.43
N ARG A 116 5.05 8.68 16.16
CA ARG A 116 4.02 9.55 16.73
C ARG A 116 2.67 9.29 16.07
N VAL A 117 1.64 9.16 16.91
CA VAL A 117 0.23 9.09 16.48
C VAL A 117 -0.45 10.39 16.89
N THR A 118 -1.03 11.08 15.92
CA THR A 118 -1.82 12.30 16.16
C THR A 118 -3.16 12.18 15.43
N PRO A 119 -4.21 12.90 15.86
CA PRO A 119 -5.50 12.88 15.15
C PRO A 119 -5.40 13.26 13.67
N ALA A 120 -4.43 14.12 13.30
CA ALA A 120 -4.19 14.48 11.92
C ALA A 120 -3.58 13.32 11.11
N ILE A 121 -2.67 12.55 11.69
CA ILE A 121 -2.10 11.34 11.08
C ILE A 121 -3.20 10.28 10.95
N GLU A 122 -3.99 10.03 12.00
CA GLU A 122 -5.07 9.05 11.96
C GLU A 122 -6.09 9.36 10.87
N ARG A 123 -6.48 10.64 10.70
CA ARG A 123 -7.34 11.06 9.59
C ARG A 123 -6.74 10.79 8.21
N LEU A 124 -5.42 10.90 8.05
CA LEU A 124 -4.76 10.52 6.81
C LEU A 124 -4.78 9.01 6.58
N ARG A 125 -4.59 8.21 7.64
CA ARG A 125 -4.62 6.74 7.58
C ARG A 125 -6.02 6.20 7.28
N ALA A 126 -7.05 6.89 7.77
CA ALA A 126 -8.46 6.51 7.62
C ALA A 126 -9.06 6.82 6.23
N GLN A 127 -8.28 7.35 5.28
CA GLN A 127 -8.78 7.63 3.95
C GLN A 127 -9.16 6.34 3.21
N LEU A 128 -10.42 6.26 2.80
CA LEU A 128 -10.90 5.19 1.93
C LEU A 128 -10.57 5.51 0.48
N LEU A 129 -10.03 4.51 -0.22
CA LEU A 129 -9.87 4.58 -1.66
C LEU A 129 -11.26 4.86 -2.29
N PRO A 130 -11.35 5.78 -3.27
CA PRO A 130 -12.61 6.17 -3.88
C PRO A 130 -13.43 4.99 -4.42
N ILE A 131 -12.74 3.98 -4.93
CA ILE A 131 -13.32 2.75 -5.50
C ILE A 131 -13.99 1.85 -4.44
N LEU A 132 -13.72 2.09 -3.15
CA LEU A 132 -14.29 1.38 -2.01
C LEU A 132 -15.36 2.19 -1.29
N ARG A 133 -15.66 3.41 -1.76
CA ARG A 133 -16.74 4.19 -1.17
C ARG A 133 -18.07 3.50 -1.51
N PRO A 134 -18.94 3.25 -0.52
CA PRO A 134 -20.29 2.82 -0.81
C PRO A 134 -20.91 3.85 -1.76
N GLN A 135 -21.31 3.42 -2.95
CA GLN A 135 -22.17 4.27 -3.77
C GLN A 135 -23.45 4.42 -2.98
N HIS A 136 -23.70 5.61 -2.44
CA HIS A 136 -25.03 5.96 -1.97
C HIS A 136 -25.93 5.95 -3.20
N HIS A 137 -26.50 4.79 -3.52
CA HIS A 137 -27.68 4.71 -4.36
C HIS A 137 -28.77 5.46 -3.59
N GLY A 138 -28.93 6.73 -3.93
CA GLY A 138 -30.05 7.53 -3.47
C GLY A 138 -31.32 6.80 -3.84
N GLY A 139 -31.94 6.15 -2.85
CA GLY A 139 -33.27 5.62 -2.96
C GLY A 139 -34.19 6.78 -3.33
N ARG A 140 -34.65 6.80 -4.58
CA ARG A 140 -35.89 7.48 -4.92
C ARG A 140 -37.01 6.62 -4.31
N THR A 141 -37.51 7.07 -3.17
CA THR A 141 -38.87 6.79 -2.71
C THR A 141 -39.88 7.28 -3.73
#